data_AF-A0A924XR46-F1
#
_entry.id   AF-A0A924XR46-F1
#
_cell.length_a   1.000
_cell.length_b   1.000
_cell.length_c   1.000
_cell.angle_alpha   90.00
_cell.angle_beta   90.00
_cell.angle_gamma   90.00
#
_symmetry.space_group_name_H-M   'P 1'
#
loop_
_entity.id
_entity.type
_entity.pdbx_description
1 polymer ?
#
loop_
_entity_poly.entity_id
_entity_poly.type
_entity_poly.pdbx_seq_one_letter_code
_entity_poly.pdbx_strand_id
1 'polypeptide(L)'
;MQDIVELVAGPSPGEVVDAVVVQGHHVLLPADVPPGFVDEVVDRLAVRRNRVIRPATRDPLTLPGLLAQVVGRPADGTLDPADLETGFDLLTNPGREFDRIVMVLDRADALDAPALRYIQLATRDAPLRLVFVGGPGLHSLLAREEFAATRRVLGRPLSEASRVASPPAASSAGEQLDLAAEPWAAAMASPPDADPPIDVPRAAALPAAPPPMPRRPMWPAAILAAACAIAWWLTPAGVVAAHGDAAFAALRRLVP
;
A
#
# COMPACT_ATOMS: atom_id res chain seq x y z
N MET A 1 -14.08 -12.43 2.56
CA MET A 1 -12.97 -12.69 3.49
C MET A 1 -11.71 -12.39 2.71
N GLN A 2 -10.91 -11.41 3.16
CA GLN A 2 -9.68 -11.00 2.47
C GLN A 2 -8.54 -11.60 3.27
N ASP A 3 -7.70 -12.44 2.65
CA ASP A 3 -6.58 -13.08 3.36
C ASP A 3 -5.26 -12.34 3.10
N ILE A 4 -4.27 -12.52 3.99
CA ILE A 4 -2.88 -12.13 3.72
C ILE A 4 -2.06 -13.32 3.28
N VAL A 5 -1.25 -13.10 2.25
CA VAL A 5 -0.24 -14.05 1.79
C VAL A 5 1.13 -13.51 2.15
N GLU A 6 1.81 -14.23 3.03
CA GLU A 6 3.25 -14.04 3.24
C GLU A 6 3.97 -14.81 2.15
N LEU A 7 4.70 -14.08 1.30
CA LEU A 7 5.49 -14.68 0.24
C LEU A 7 6.92 -14.85 0.74
N VAL A 8 7.22 -16.07 1.18
CA VAL A 8 8.53 -16.45 1.70
C VAL A 8 9.45 -16.85 0.54
N ALA A 9 10.69 -16.38 0.57
CA ALA A 9 11.80 -16.71 -0.34
C ALA A 9 11.60 -16.34 -1.83
N GLY A 10 12.11 -15.15 -2.18
CA GLY A 10 12.32 -14.74 -3.58
C GLY A 10 11.07 -14.75 -4.48
N PRO A 11 9.91 -14.22 -4.03
CA PRO A 11 8.74 -14.13 -4.89
C PRO A 11 9.09 -13.33 -6.15
N SER A 12 8.52 -13.72 -7.28
CA SER A 12 8.57 -12.91 -8.49
C SER A 12 7.61 -11.72 -8.41
N PRO A 13 7.87 -10.61 -9.12
CA PRO A 13 6.93 -9.48 -9.16
C PRO A 13 5.54 -9.88 -9.67
N GLY A 14 5.47 -10.90 -10.55
CA GLY A 14 4.22 -11.44 -11.07
C GLY A 14 3.36 -12.10 -9.99
N GLU A 15 3.96 -12.90 -9.11
CA GLU A 15 3.24 -13.55 -8.01
C GLU A 15 2.65 -12.54 -7.03
N VAL A 16 3.40 -11.47 -6.71
CA VAL A 16 2.89 -10.38 -5.87
C VAL A 16 1.68 -9.71 -6.51
N VAL A 17 1.79 -9.38 -7.81
CA VAL A 17 0.70 -8.74 -8.56
C VAL A 17 -0.52 -9.63 -8.63
N ASP A 18 -0.37 -10.93 -8.88
CA ASP A 18 -1.50 -11.85 -8.97
C ASP A 18 -2.15 -12.08 -7.60
N ALA A 19 -1.38 -12.18 -6.52
CA ALA A 19 -1.91 -12.23 -5.16
C ALA A 19 -2.76 -10.99 -4.83
N VAL A 20 -2.27 -9.79 -5.17
CA VAL A 20 -3.00 -8.53 -4.92
C VAL A 20 -4.21 -8.35 -5.83
N VAL A 21 -4.05 -8.61 -7.13
CA VAL A 21 -5.04 -8.25 -8.15
C VAL A 21 -6.07 -9.36 -8.37
N VAL A 22 -5.62 -10.59 -8.55
CA VAL A 22 -6.49 -11.73 -8.87
C VAL A 22 -7.11 -12.28 -7.60
N GLN A 23 -6.29 -12.53 -6.60
CA GLN A 23 -6.74 -13.17 -5.36
C GLN A 23 -7.28 -12.15 -4.34
N GLY A 24 -6.92 -10.88 -4.50
CA GLY A 24 -7.41 -9.81 -3.63
C GLY A 24 -6.80 -9.87 -2.23
N HIS A 25 -5.61 -10.43 -2.09
CA HIS A 25 -4.88 -10.53 -0.84
C HIS A 25 -4.11 -9.25 -0.51
N HIS A 26 -3.81 -9.05 0.76
CA HIS A 26 -2.67 -8.20 1.12
C HIS A 26 -1.41 -9.06 1.16
N VAL A 27 -0.27 -8.49 0.83
CA VAL A 27 0.98 -9.24 0.69
C VAL A 27 1.98 -8.74 1.71
N LEU A 28 2.66 -9.68 2.37
CA LEU A 28 3.81 -9.42 3.21
C LEU A 28 5.06 -9.93 2.49
N LEU A 29 6.01 -9.02 2.26
CA LEU A 29 7.30 -9.28 1.62
C LEU A 29 8.43 -9.09 2.63
N PRO A 30 9.50 -9.89 2.52
CA PRO A 30 10.66 -9.75 3.38
C PRO A 30 11.46 -8.49 3.00
N ALA A 31 12.32 -8.01 3.91
CA ALA A 31 13.14 -6.81 3.69
C ALA A 31 14.24 -6.99 2.64
N ASP A 32 14.64 -8.23 2.35
CA ASP A 32 15.75 -8.58 1.46
C ASP A 32 15.33 -8.77 -0.01
N VAL A 33 14.21 -8.16 -0.41
CA VAL A 33 13.82 -8.11 -1.82
C VAL A 33 14.91 -7.44 -2.69
N PRO A 34 15.14 -7.92 -3.92
CA PRO A 34 16.14 -7.34 -4.81
C PRO A 34 15.90 -5.83 -5.07
N PRO A 35 16.97 -5.05 -5.33
CA PRO A 35 16.81 -3.65 -5.74
C PRO A 35 15.99 -3.59 -7.04
N GLY A 36 15.05 -2.63 -7.12
CA GLY A 36 14.13 -2.49 -8.25
C GLY A 36 12.91 -3.42 -8.22
N PHE A 37 12.87 -4.42 -7.34
CA PHE A 37 11.75 -5.36 -7.24
C PHE A 37 10.42 -4.65 -6.97
N VAL A 38 10.40 -3.76 -5.99
CA VAL A 38 9.21 -2.98 -5.62
C VAL A 38 8.79 -2.08 -6.77
N ASP A 39 9.75 -1.43 -7.43
CA ASP A 39 9.48 -0.55 -8.58
C ASP A 39 8.78 -1.34 -9.69
N GLU A 40 9.27 -2.54 -10.00
CA GLU A 40 8.66 -3.42 -10.99
C GLU A 40 7.24 -3.88 -10.58
N VAL A 41 7.02 -4.19 -9.29
CA VAL A 41 5.67 -4.51 -8.77
C VAL A 41 4.73 -3.31 -8.93
N VAL A 42 5.19 -2.11 -8.59
CA VAL A 42 4.42 -0.85 -8.71
C VAL A 42 4.03 -0.59 -10.15
N ASP A 43 4.97 -0.72 -11.10
CA ASP A 43 4.74 -0.51 -12.52
C ASP A 43 3.70 -1.52 -13.06
N ARG A 44 3.84 -2.80 -12.70
CA ARG A 44 2.89 -3.85 -13.09
C ARG A 44 1.50 -3.64 -12.49
N LEU A 45 1.41 -3.16 -11.25
CA LEU A 45 0.13 -2.82 -10.63
C LEU A 45 -0.52 -1.62 -11.34
N ALA A 46 0.24 -0.57 -11.68
CA ALA A 46 -0.29 0.62 -12.33
C ALA A 46 -0.95 0.31 -13.68
N VAL A 47 -0.37 -0.61 -14.48
CA VAL A 47 -0.94 -1.04 -15.77
C VAL A 47 -2.29 -1.77 -15.63
N ARG A 48 -2.57 -2.35 -14.45
CA ARG A 48 -3.82 -3.11 -14.19
C ARG A 48 -4.94 -2.27 -13.57
N ARG A 49 -5.03 -0.98 -13.94
CA ARG A 49 -6.05 -0.02 -13.44
C ARG A 49 -6.10 0.06 -11.91
N ASN A 50 -4.97 -0.16 -11.24
CA ASN A 50 -4.87 0.04 -9.80
C ASN A 50 -4.40 1.46 -9.52
N ARG A 51 -5.04 2.13 -8.57
CA ARG A 51 -4.49 3.35 -8.00
C ARG A 51 -3.38 2.97 -7.03
N VAL A 52 -2.13 3.12 -7.45
CA VAL A 52 -0.98 2.78 -6.61
C VAL A 52 -0.58 4.00 -5.77
N ILE A 53 -0.52 3.82 -4.45
CA ILE A 53 -0.07 4.81 -3.48
C ILE A 53 1.21 4.28 -2.85
N ARG A 54 2.32 5.00 -3.00
CA ARG A 54 3.62 4.59 -2.46
C ARG A 54 4.21 5.70 -1.60
N PRO A 55 3.93 5.70 -0.29
CA PRO A 55 4.57 6.61 0.64
C PRO A 55 6.09 6.35 0.67
N ALA A 56 6.89 7.41 0.52
CA ALA A 56 8.33 7.37 0.71
C ALA A 56 8.69 7.27 2.20
N THR A 57 9.39 6.20 2.58
CA THR A 57 9.82 5.95 3.96
C THR A 57 11.30 6.26 4.15
N ARG A 58 11.62 7.50 4.52
CA ARG A 58 12.99 7.89 4.94
C ARG A 58 13.15 7.88 6.46
N ASP A 59 12.07 8.14 7.18
CA ASP A 59 11.99 8.26 8.65
C ASP A 59 10.82 7.42 9.19
N PRO A 60 10.64 7.30 10.52
CA PRO A 60 9.42 6.73 11.07
C PRO A 60 8.20 7.41 10.45
N LEU A 61 7.40 6.63 9.72
CA LEU A 61 6.27 7.16 8.97
C LEU A 61 5.11 7.35 9.94
N THR A 62 5.03 8.56 10.49
CA THR A 62 3.95 8.97 11.38
C THR A 62 2.64 9.13 10.61
N LEU A 63 1.50 9.12 11.31
CA LEU A 63 0.20 9.36 10.67
C LEU A 63 0.16 10.69 9.88
N PRO A 64 0.61 11.84 10.42
CA PRO A 64 0.71 13.07 9.65
C PRO A 64 1.60 12.92 8.42
N GLY A 65 2.77 12.30 8.55
CA GLY A 65 3.69 12.08 7.44
C GLY A 65 3.09 11.19 6.34
N LEU A 66 2.40 10.12 6.72
CA LEU A 66 1.67 9.24 5.81
C LEU A 66 0.61 10.03 5.04
N LEU A 67 -0.23 10.78 5.75
CA LEU A 67 -1.33 11.53 5.14
C LEU A 67 -0.82 12.62 4.21
N ALA A 68 0.20 13.36 4.62
CA ALA A 68 0.87 14.34 3.77
C ALA A 68 1.30 13.71 2.45
N GLN A 69 1.96 12.54 2.50
CA GLN A 69 2.39 11.84 1.29
C GLN A 69 1.22 11.31 0.44
N VAL A 70 0.16 10.80 1.06
CA VAL A 70 -1.05 10.35 0.37
C VAL A 70 -1.72 11.50 -0.40
N VAL A 71 -1.74 12.71 0.17
CA VAL A 71 -2.29 13.92 -0.49
C VAL A 71 -1.29 14.64 -1.39
N GLY A 72 -0.06 14.13 -1.52
CA GLY A 72 1.00 14.72 -2.36
C GLY A 72 1.67 15.97 -1.76
N ARG A 73 1.65 16.13 -0.44
CA ARG A 73 2.33 17.19 0.31
C ARG A 73 3.66 16.71 0.92
N PRO A 74 4.58 17.64 1.23
CA PRO A 74 5.78 17.36 2.02
C PRO A 74 5.45 16.79 3.40
N ALA A 75 6.21 15.78 3.85
CA ALA A 75 5.93 15.05 5.09
C ALA A 75 6.19 15.86 6.39
N ASP A 76 6.91 16.97 6.29
CA ASP A 76 7.25 17.91 7.37
C ASP A 76 6.18 19.00 7.59
N GLY A 77 5.15 19.03 6.74
CA GLY A 77 4.04 19.96 6.86
C GLY A 77 3.16 19.69 8.08
N THR A 78 2.60 20.75 8.66
CA THR A 78 1.46 20.63 9.57
C THR A 78 0.26 20.11 8.77
N LEU A 79 -0.40 19.08 9.30
CA LEU A 79 -1.54 18.47 8.63
C LEU A 79 -2.79 19.31 8.87
N ASP A 80 -3.44 19.77 7.80
CA ASP A 80 -4.70 20.49 7.93
C ASP A 80 -5.85 19.48 8.18
N PRO A 81 -6.91 19.85 8.92
CA PRO A 81 -8.09 18.99 9.06
C PRO A 81 -8.70 18.54 7.71
N ALA A 82 -8.63 19.40 6.68
CA ALA A 82 -9.08 19.07 5.34
C ALA A 82 -8.22 17.97 4.66
N ASP A 83 -6.95 17.83 5.05
CA ASP A 83 -6.06 16.78 4.54
C ASP A 83 -6.40 15.42 5.14
N LEU A 84 -6.97 15.36 6.35
CA LEU A 84 -7.49 14.11 6.92
C LEU A 84 -8.64 13.57 6.08
N GLU A 85 -9.62 14.42 5.77
CA GLU A 85 -10.77 14.05 4.94
C GLU A 85 -10.32 13.68 3.53
N THR A 86 -9.44 14.48 2.94
CA THR A 86 -8.89 14.22 1.60
C THR A 86 -8.12 12.90 1.60
N GLY A 87 -7.20 12.70 2.54
CA GLY A 87 -6.44 11.46 2.65
C GLY A 87 -7.32 10.24 2.85
N PHE A 88 -8.38 10.34 3.65
CA PHE A 88 -9.36 9.28 3.81
C PHE A 88 -10.09 8.97 2.50
N ASP A 89 -10.58 9.98 1.78
CA ASP A 89 -11.23 9.79 0.48
C ASP A 89 -10.25 9.14 -0.53
N LEU A 90 -8.99 9.59 -0.59
CA LEU A 90 -8.00 8.99 -1.50
C LEU A 90 -7.68 7.53 -1.17
N LEU A 91 -7.84 7.11 0.10
CA LEU A 91 -7.62 5.74 0.56
C LEU A 91 -8.86 4.85 0.52
N THR A 92 -10.05 5.45 0.38
CA THR A 92 -11.31 4.72 0.37
C THR A 92 -12.01 4.71 -0.98
N ASN A 93 -11.73 5.70 -1.82
CA ASN A 93 -12.32 5.86 -3.14
C ASN A 93 -11.24 5.71 -4.23
N PRO A 94 -11.26 4.60 -5.00
CA PRO A 94 -10.31 4.42 -6.10
C PRO A 94 -10.47 5.48 -7.19
N GLY A 95 -11.67 6.06 -7.34
CA GLY A 95 -12.03 6.89 -8.50
C GLY A 95 -12.64 6.06 -9.64
N ARG A 96 -13.11 6.73 -10.69
CA ARG A 96 -13.80 6.07 -11.82
C ARG A 96 -12.85 5.33 -12.77
N GLU A 97 -11.59 5.73 -12.79
CA GLU A 97 -10.58 5.21 -13.71
C GLU A 97 -9.93 3.93 -13.19
N PHE A 98 -10.01 3.70 -11.88
CA PHE A 98 -9.32 2.64 -11.16
C PHE A 98 -10.31 1.66 -10.54
N ASP A 99 -9.96 0.37 -10.55
CA ASP A 99 -10.81 -0.69 -10.00
C ASP A 99 -10.61 -0.84 -8.48
N ARG A 100 -9.43 -0.45 -7.98
CA ARG A 100 -9.04 -0.59 -6.57
C ARG A 100 -7.85 0.30 -6.21
N ILE A 101 -7.55 0.35 -4.92
CA ILE A 101 -6.40 1.08 -4.38
C ILE A 101 -5.38 0.06 -3.89
N VAL A 102 -4.11 0.24 -4.24
CA VAL A 102 -3.01 -0.56 -3.71
C VAL A 102 -2.01 0.36 -3.05
N MET A 103 -1.80 0.20 -1.75
CA MET A 103 -0.77 0.92 -1.03
C MET A 103 0.46 0.03 -0.86
N VAL A 104 1.59 0.49 -1.37
CA VAL A 104 2.89 -0.18 -1.27
C VAL A 104 3.72 0.55 -0.23
N LEU A 105 4.03 -0.13 0.87
CA LEU A 105 4.74 0.42 2.02
C LEU A 105 6.13 -0.20 2.07
N ASP A 106 7.07 0.53 1.48
CA ASP A 106 8.49 0.26 1.64
C ASP A 106 8.84 0.49 3.10
N ARG A 107 9.60 -0.41 3.74
CA ARG A 107 9.93 -0.33 5.17
C ARG A 107 8.71 -0.16 6.09
N ALA A 108 7.73 -1.03 5.94
CA ALA A 108 6.53 -1.04 6.77
C ALA A 108 6.83 -1.19 8.29
N ASP A 109 8.01 -1.68 8.66
CA ASP A 109 8.51 -1.66 10.05
C ASP A 109 8.75 -0.25 10.61
N ALA A 110 8.87 0.77 9.76
CA ALA A 110 9.00 2.17 10.15
C ALA A 110 7.66 2.88 10.39
N LEU A 111 6.51 2.22 10.15
CA LEU A 111 5.20 2.81 10.46
C LEU A 111 5.00 2.94 11.97
N ASP A 112 4.52 4.10 12.41
CA ASP A 112 4.04 4.23 13.78
C ASP A 112 2.67 3.53 13.97
N ALA A 113 2.33 3.26 15.23
CA ALA A 113 1.08 2.57 15.54
C ALA A 113 -0.18 3.36 15.09
N PRO A 114 -0.25 4.71 15.26
CA PRO A 114 -1.33 5.52 14.71
C PRO A 114 -1.51 5.41 13.19
N ALA A 115 -0.44 5.47 12.40
CA ALA A 115 -0.48 5.34 10.95
C ALA A 115 -1.01 3.96 10.55
N LEU A 116 -0.48 2.91 11.16
CA LEU A 116 -0.94 1.56 10.87
C LEU A 116 -2.42 1.36 11.24
N ARG A 117 -2.86 1.90 12.38
CA ARG A 117 -4.27 1.84 12.80
C ARG A 117 -5.18 2.60 11.83
N TYR A 118 -4.73 3.74 11.33
CA TYR A 118 -5.46 4.51 10.34
C TYR A 118 -5.61 3.74 9.01
N ILE A 119 -4.52 3.13 8.53
CA ILE A 119 -4.56 2.25 7.33
C ILE A 119 -5.56 1.11 7.53
N GLN A 120 -5.61 0.51 8.73
CA GLN A 120 -6.56 -0.56 9.04
C GLN A 120 -8.02 -0.13 9.06
N LEU A 121 -8.29 1.12 9.44
CA LEU A 121 -9.63 1.68 9.34
C LEU A 121 -9.99 1.87 7.86
N ALA A 122 -9.08 2.43 7.07
CA ALA A 122 -9.29 2.61 5.64
C ALA A 122 -9.50 1.26 4.91
N THR A 123 -8.78 0.19 5.25
CA THR A 123 -8.94 -1.11 4.58
C THR A 123 -10.26 -1.81 4.86
N ARG A 124 -10.95 -1.51 5.97
CA ARG A 124 -12.23 -2.16 6.30
C ARG A 124 -13.36 -1.76 5.35
N ASP A 125 -13.36 -0.49 4.97
CA ASP A 125 -14.48 0.12 4.25
C ASP A 125 -14.16 0.35 2.77
N ALA A 126 -12.97 -0.06 2.30
CA ALA A 126 -12.47 0.25 0.97
C ALA A 126 -11.92 -0.97 0.21
N PRO A 127 -11.86 -0.92 -1.13
CA PRO A 127 -11.08 -1.84 -1.94
C PRO A 127 -9.57 -1.54 -1.85
N LEU A 128 -9.06 -1.27 -0.64
CA LEU A 128 -7.65 -1.00 -0.39
C LEU A 128 -6.91 -2.32 -0.16
N ARG A 129 -5.83 -2.53 -0.91
CA ARG A 129 -4.89 -3.65 -0.75
C ARG A 129 -3.55 -3.11 -0.31
N LEU A 130 -2.85 -3.90 0.50
CA LEU A 130 -1.59 -3.49 1.11
C LEU A 130 -0.50 -4.44 0.63
N VAL A 131 0.64 -3.87 0.28
CA VAL A 131 1.89 -4.61 0.06
C VAL A 131 2.87 -4.06 1.08
N PHE A 132 3.16 -4.86 2.11
CA PHE A 132 4.12 -4.49 3.14
C PHE A 132 5.48 -5.08 2.80
N VAL A 133 6.49 -4.23 2.68
CA VAL A 133 7.89 -4.65 2.56
C VAL A 133 8.59 -4.25 3.85
N GLY A 134 9.13 -5.17 4.61
CA GLY A 134 9.76 -4.80 5.89
C GLY A 134 10.56 -5.89 6.56
N GLY A 135 11.34 -5.48 7.55
CA GLY A 135 12.23 -6.38 8.29
C GLY A 135 11.51 -7.25 9.32
N PRO A 136 12.27 -8.06 10.10
CA PRO A 136 11.71 -8.88 11.19
C PRO A 136 10.98 -8.04 12.27
N GLY A 137 11.28 -6.75 12.38
CA GLY A 137 10.54 -5.80 13.21
C GLY A 137 9.06 -5.68 12.84
N LEU A 138 8.72 -5.85 11.56
CA LEU A 138 7.35 -5.81 11.07
C LEU A 138 6.49 -6.93 11.65
N HIS A 139 7.02 -8.16 11.72
CA HIS A 139 6.30 -9.27 12.37
C HIS A 139 6.04 -8.98 13.85
N SER A 140 7.03 -8.44 14.56
CA SER A 140 6.89 -8.03 15.96
C SER A 140 5.84 -6.93 16.13
N LEU A 141 5.80 -5.98 15.20
CA LEU A 141 4.80 -4.91 15.18
C LEU A 141 3.41 -5.49 14.94
N LEU A 142 3.21 -6.29 13.89
CA LEU A 142 1.94 -6.94 13.56
C LEU A 142 1.48 -7.93 14.64
N ALA A 143 2.38 -8.47 15.47
CA ALA A 143 2.05 -9.35 16.58
C ALA A 143 1.40 -8.65 17.78
N ARG A 144 1.47 -7.32 17.89
CA ARG A 144 0.91 -6.57 19.04
C ARG A 144 -0.61 -6.61 19.10
N GLU A 145 -1.19 -6.72 20.29
CA GLU A 145 -2.65 -6.93 20.47
C GLU A 145 -3.54 -5.85 19.82
N GLU A 146 -3.05 -4.61 19.75
CA GLU A 146 -3.72 -3.50 19.05
C GLU A 146 -3.99 -3.79 17.56
N PHE A 147 -3.22 -4.69 16.96
CA PHE A 147 -3.39 -5.16 15.58
C PHE A 147 -4.00 -6.56 15.50
N ALA A 148 -4.64 -7.05 16.56
CA ALA A 148 -5.32 -8.34 16.54
C ALA A 148 -6.43 -8.40 15.48
N ALA A 149 -7.16 -7.30 15.28
CA ALA A 149 -8.17 -7.21 14.23
C ALA A 149 -7.54 -7.29 12.84
N THR A 150 -6.41 -6.64 12.66
CA THR A 150 -5.57 -6.77 11.47
C THR A 150 -5.20 -8.20 11.35
N ARG A 151 -4.51 -8.83 12.31
CA ARG A 151 -4.16 -10.27 12.27
C ARG A 151 -5.33 -11.20 11.99
N ARG A 152 -6.55 -10.88 12.46
CA ARG A 152 -7.78 -11.64 12.14
C ARG A 152 -8.18 -11.48 10.68
N VAL A 153 -8.03 -10.28 10.12
CA VAL A 153 -8.16 -10.02 8.68
C VAL A 153 -6.96 -10.60 7.92
N LEU A 154 -5.74 -10.58 8.48
CA LEU A 154 -4.52 -11.21 7.97
C LEU A 154 -4.49 -12.73 8.23
N GLY A 155 -5.67 -13.34 8.42
CA GLY A 155 -5.92 -14.54 9.20
C GLY A 155 -4.95 -15.71 9.03
N ARG A 156 -4.73 -16.37 10.17
CA ARG A 156 -3.88 -17.54 10.48
C ARG A 156 -2.49 -17.20 11.02
N PRO A 157 -2.01 -17.93 12.04
CA PRO A 157 -0.69 -17.67 12.59
C PRO A 157 0.34 -17.77 11.47
N LEU A 158 1.20 -16.76 11.36
CA LEU A 158 2.40 -16.68 10.50
C LEU A 158 3.41 -17.82 10.77
N SER A 159 3.01 -18.85 11.52
CA SER A 159 3.86 -19.80 12.22
C SER A 159 3.91 -21.21 11.61
N GLU A 160 3.14 -21.52 10.55
CA GLU A 160 3.19 -22.87 9.94
C GLU A 160 3.32 -22.90 8.42
N ALA A 161 2.92 -21.85 7.69
CA ALA A 161 3.06 -21.81 6.24
C ALA A 161 4.52 -21.67 5.76
N SER A 162 5.41 -21.12 6.61
CA SER A 162 6.84 -20.97 6.32
C SER A 162 7.65 -22.29 6.41
N ARG A 163 6.98 -23.46 6.58
CA ARG A 163 7.60 -24.79 6.48
C ARG A 163 7.36 -25.52 5.16
N VAL A 164 6.63 -24.93 4.21
CA VAL A 164 6.44 -25.54 2.89
C VAL A 164 7.53 -25.03 1.95
N ALA A 165 8.68 -25.71 2.01
CA ALA A 165 9.69 -25.92 0.95
C ALA A 165 11.11 -25.93 1.54
N SER A 166 11.40 -26.90 2.42
CA SER A 166 12.72 -27.53 2.31
C SER A 166 12.73 -28.26 0.97
N PRO A 167 13.58 -27.92 0.00
CA PRO A 167 13.78 -28.77 -1.16
C PRO A 167 14.19 -30.17 -0.64
N PRO A 168 13.66 -31.27 -1.21
CA PRO A 168 14.20 -32.58 -0.88
C PRO A 168 15.70 -32.53 -1.16
N ALA A 169 16.50 -32.96 -0.18
CA ALA A 169 17.95 -33.07 -0.32
C ALA A 169 18.27 -33.82 -1.61
N ALA A 170 18.68 -33.08 -2.65
CA ALA A 170 19.09 -33.64 -3.91
C ALA A 170 20.42 -34.36 -3.65
N SER A 171 20.33 -35.69 -3.66
CA SER A 171 21.46 -36.60 -3.69
C SER A 171 22.40 -36.21 -4.83
N SER A 172 23.64 -35.89 -4.48
CA SER A 172 24.74 -35.70 -5.41
C SER A 172 25.09 -37.04 -6.07
N ALA A 173 24.63 -37.25 -7.29
CA ALA A 173 25.18 -38.24 -8.20
C ALA A 173 25.48 -37.53 -9.52
N GLY A 174 26.76 -37.41 -9.83
CA GLY A 174 27.27 -36.60 -10.92
C GLY A 174 26.86 -37.08 -12.31
N GLU A 175 26.81 -36.14 -13.24
CA GLU A 175 27.12 -36.42 -14.63
C GLU A 175 27.74 -35.15 -15.23
N GLN A 176 29.02 -35.27 -15.54
CA GLN A 176 29.86 -34.25 -16.16
C GLN A 176 29.51 -34.24 -17.65
N LEU A 177 28.77 -33.23 -18.10
CA LEU A 177 28.48 -33.01 -19.51
C LEU A 177 29.26 -31.80 -20.03
N ASP A 178 30.18 -32.16 -20.91
CA ASP A 178 31.06 -31.35 -21.73
C ASP A 178 30.23 -30.45 -22.68
N LEU A 179 30.33 -29.13 -22.49
CA LEU A 179 29.71 -28.13 -23.36
C LEU A 179 30.82 -27.44 -24.14
N ALA A 180 31.09 -28.01 -25.31
CA ALA A 180 31.90 -27.42 -26.35
C ALA A 180 31.36 -26.02 -26.72
N ALA A 181 32.27 -25.06 -26.71
CA ALA A 181 32.03 -23.70 -27.14
C ALA A 181 31.89 -23.64 -28.68
N GLU A 182 30.82 -23.03 -29.17
CA GLU A 182 30.65 -22.66 -30.58
C GLU A 182 30.13 -21.21 -30.72
N PRO A 183 30.39 -20.56 -31.88
CA PRO A 183 30.78 -19.16 -31.94
C PRO A 183 29.63 -18.24 -32.39
N TRP A 184 29.14 -17.40 -31.49
CA TRP A 184 28.12 -16.40 -31.78
C TRP A 184 28.68 -15.09 -32.40
N ALA A 185 29.96 -15.07 -32.78
CA ALA A 185 30.68 -13.86 -33.18
C ALA A 185 30.45 -13.38 -34.63
N ALA A 186 29.56 -13.99 -35.43
CA ALA A 186 29.40 -13.66 -36.85
C ALA A 186 28.14 -12.84 -37.22
N ALA A 187 27.26 -12.49 -36.28
CA ALA A 187 25.95 -11.89 -36.60
C ALA A 187 25.82 -10.36 -36.42
N MET A 188 26.90 -9.64 -36.07
CA MET A 188 26.82 -8.21 -35.68
C MET A 188 27.30 -7.22 -36.76
N ALA A 189 27.32 -7.61 -38.04
CA ALA A 189 27.69 -6.72 -39.15
C ALA A 189 26.51 -6.44 -40.09
N SER A 190 25.60 -5.57 -39.67
CA SER A 190 24.75 -4.83 -40.60
C SER A 190 24.43 -3.45 -39.99
N PRO A 191 24.78 -2.34 -40.68
CA PRO A 191 24.37 -1.01 -40.24
C PRO A 191 22.85 -0.82 -40.45
N PRO A 192 22.14 -0.14 -39.55
CA PRO A 192 20.73 0.17 -39.74
C PRO A 192 20.57 1.23 -40.84
N ASP A 193 19.70 0.94 -41.81
CA ASP A 193 19.19 1.88 -42.81
C ASP A 193 18.47 3.05 -42.15
N ALA A 194 18.59 4.23 -42.76
CA ALA A 194 18.00 5.48 -42.31
C ALA A 194 16.47 5.44 -42.39
N ASP A 195 15.80 5.72 -41.28
CA ASP A 195 14.34 5.89 -41.21
C ASP A 195 13.86 7.07 -42.06
N PRO A 196 12.76 6.92 -42.82
CA PRO A 196 12.11 8.04 -43.50
C PRO A 196 11.40 8.98 -42.50
N PRO A 197 11.23 10.27 -42.84
CA PRO A 197 10.60 11.25 -41.96
C PRO A 197 9.13 10.89 -41.69
N ILE A 198 8.78 10.79 -40.41
CA ILE A 198 7.42 10.61 -39.91
C ILE A 198 6.67 11.94 -40.02
N ASP A 199 5.66 12.01 -40.90
CA ASP A 199 4.70 13.11 -40.94
C ASP A 199 3.76 13.02 -39.73
N VAL A 200 3.91 13.95 -38.79
CA VAL A 200 3.06 14.05 -37.60
C VAL A 200 1.81 14.88 -37.93
N PRO A 201 0.60 14.30 -37.91
CA PRO A 201 -0.63 15.06 -38.14
C PRO A 201 -0.88 16.07 -37.01
N ARG A 202 -1.15 17.30 -37.43
CA ARG A 202 -1.48 18.47 -36.61
C ARG A 202 -2.66 18.17 -35.67
N ALA A 203 -2.44 18.40 -34.37
CA ALA A 203 -3.38 18.13 -33.28
C ALA A 203 -4.80 18.67 -33.54
N ALA A 204 -5.78 17.78 -33.51
CA ALA A 204 -7.20 18.12 -33.42
C ALA A 204 -7.50 18.72 -32.04
N ALA A 205 -8.38 19.73 -32.01
CA ALA A 205 -8.75 20.46 -30.82
C ALA A 205 -9.30 19.53 -29.72
N LEU A 206 -8.78 19.72 -28.50
CA LEU A 206 -9.24 19.04 -27.28
C LEU A 206 -10.74 19.30 -27.03
N PRO A 207 -11.53 18.27 -26.68
CA PRO A 207 -12.91 18.47 -26.25
C PRO A 207 -12.97 19.23 -24.91
N ALA A 208 -13.96 20.09 -24.78
CA ALA A 208 -14.20 20.92 -23.61
C ALA A 208 -14.33 20.08 -22.33
N ALA A 209 -13.74 20.57 -21.24
CA ALA A 209 -13.77 19.93 -19.93
C ALA A 209 -15.21 19.69 -19.44
N PRO A 210 -15.51 18.51 -18.87
CA PRO A 210 -16.84 18.21 -18.34
C PRO A 210 -17.20 19.13 -17.16
N PRO A 211 -18.48 19.48 -16.98
CA PRO A 211 -18.92 20.33 -15.89
C PRO A 211 -18.66 19.68 -14.52
N PRO A 212 -18.34 20.48 -13.49
CA PRO A 212 -18.11 19.97 -12.13
C PRO A 212 -19.40 19.32 -11.60
N MET A 213 -19.31 18.07 -11.16
CA MET A 213 -20.45 17.39 -10.54
C MET A 213 -20.69 17.89 -9.11
N PRO A 214 -21.96 17.93 -8.66
CA PRO A 214 -22.29 18.27 -7.29
C PRO A 214 -21.68 17.25 -6.33
N ARG A 215 -20.80 17.71 -5.44
CA ARG A 215 -20.25 16.93 -4.33
C ARG A 215 -21.43 16.49 -3.45
N ARG A 216 -21.68 15.19 -3.35
CA ARG A 216 -22.67 14.67 -2.38
C ARG A 216 -22.16 15.00 -0.97
N PRO A 217 -22.98 15.55 -0.07
CA PRO A 217 -22.60 15.71 1.32
C PRO A 217 -22.42 14.32 1.93
N MET A 218 -21.18 13.90 2.09
CA MET A 218 -20.83 12.69 2.85
C MET A 218 -21.02 12.99 4.34
N TRP A 219 -21.54 12.01 5.06
CA TRP A 219 -22.15 12.19 6.37
C TRP A 219 -21.16 12.72 7.42
N PRO A 220 -21.51 13.81 8.14
CA PRO A 220 -20.66 14.39 9.18
C PRO A 220 -20.37 13.44 10.36
N ALA A 221 -21.18 12.39 10.55
CA ALA A 221 -21.07 11.47 11.69
C ALA A 221 -19.77 10.62 11.68
N ALA A 222 -19.30 10.19 10.50
CA ALA A 222 -18.09 9.35 10.41
C ALA A 222 -16.82 10.16 10.68
N ILE A 223 -16.78 11.40 10.19
CA ILE A 223 -15.66 12.34 10.41
C ILE A 223 -15.60 12.77 11.88
N LEU A 224 -16.75 13.06 12.50
CA LEU A 224 -16.82 13.36 13.93
C LEU A 224 -16.36 12.18 14.80
N ALA A 225 -16.72 10.94 14.44
CA ALA A 225 -16.28 9.75 15.18
C ALA A 225 -14.75 9.56 15.10
N ALA A 226 -14.16 9.75 13.92
CA ALA A 226 -12.71 9.68 13.74
C ALA A 226 -11.97 10.79 14.50
N ALA A 227 -12.45 12.04 14.40
CA ALA A 227 -11.87 13.18 15.10
C ALA A 227 -11.96 13.02 16.63
N CYS A 228 -13.10 12.57 17.17
CA CYS A 228 -13.25 12.30 18.60
C CYS A 228 -12.34 11.16 19.08
N ALA A 229 -12.17 10.10 18.29
CA ALA A 229 -11.27 9.00 18.64
C ALA A 229 -9.80 9.48 18.70
N ILE A 230 -9.38 10.34 17.77
CA ILE A 230 -8.02 10.90 17.76
C ILE A 230 -7.83 11.87 18.95
N ALA A 231 -8.79 12.77 19.18
CA ALA A 231 -8.73 13.74 20.28
C ALA A 231 -8.67 13.07 21.66
N TRP A 232 -9.47 12.02 21.88
CA TRP A 232 -9.44 11.25 23.14
C TRP A 232 -8.06 10.63 23.41
N TRP A 233 -7.38 10.17 22.35
CA TRP A 233 -6.10 9.47 22.46
C TRP A 233 -4.88 10.38 22.62
N LEU A 234 -4.97 11.62 22.16
CA LEU A 234 -3.92 12.62 22.36
C LEU A 234 -3.96 13.27 23.76
N THR A 235 -5.06 13.09 24.50
CA THR A 235 -5.14 13.54 25.90
C THR A 235 -4.34 12.61 26.84
N PRO A 236 -3.39 13.13 27.63
CA PRO A 236 -2.73 12.35 28.66
C PRO A 236 -3.75 11.80 29.66
N ALA A 237 -3.55 10.57 30.14
CA ALA A 237 -4.49 9.84 30.99
C ALA A 237 -4.96 10.60 32.26
N GLY A 238 -4.23 11.64 32.70
CA GLY A 238 -4.60 12.51 33.82
C GLY A 238 -5.61 13.62 33.52
N VAL A 239 -5.84 13.99 32.26
CA VAL A 239 -6.73 15.11 31.87
C VAL A 239 -8.17 14.63 31.60
N VAL A 240 -8.34 13.35 31.23
CA VAL A 240 -9.61 12.76 30.82
C VAL A 240 -10.65 12.77 31.97
N ALA A 241 -10.21 12.62 33.22
CA ALA A 241 -11.11 12.59 34.37
C ALA A 241 -11.82 13.92 34.67
N ALA A 242 -11.25 15.06 34.25
CA ALA A 242 -11.82 16.38 34.54
C ALA A 242 -12.68 16.96 33.39
N HIS A 243 -12.44 16.52 32.14
CA HIS A 243 -13.09 17.11 30.95
C HIS A 243 -14.05 16.15 30.22
N GLY A 244 -14.01 14.85 30.53
CA GLY A 244 -14.86 13.84 29.88
C GLY A 244 -16.35 14.09 30.06
N ASP A 245 -16.80 14.44 31.27
CA ASP A 245 -18.23 14.62 31.55
C ASP A 245 -18.82 15.87 30.87
N ALA A 246 -18.05 16.96 30.79
CA ALA A 246 -18.51 18.19 30.15
C ALA A 246 -18.60 18.04 28.62
N ALA A 247 -17.62 17.38 28.00
CA ALA A 247 -17.62 17.14 26.55
C ALA A 247 -18.71 16.15 26.13
N PHE A 248 -18.94 15.10 26.92
CA PHE A 248 -19.99 14.12 26.65
C PHE A 248 -21.40 14.70 26.85
N ALA A 249 -21.59 15.56 27.84
CA ALA A 249 -22.84 16.30 28.05
C ALA A 249 -23.15 17.31 26.93
N ALA A 250 -22.11 17.94 26.35
CA ALA A 250 -22.28 18.85 25.22
C ALA A 250 -22.64 18.11 23.92
N LEU A 251 -22.01 16.96 23.65
CA LEU A 251 -22.32 16.11 22.50
C LEU A 251 -23.75 15.56 22.54
N ARG A 252 -24.27 15.20 23.73
CA ARG A 252 -25.66 14.76 23.91
C ARG A 252 -26.71 15.82 23.60
N ARG A 253 -26.35 17.11 23.57
CA ARG A 253 -27.28 18.21 23.23
C ARG A 253 -27.31 18.54 21.74
N LEU A 254 -26.35 18.05 20.96
CA LEU A 254 -26.21 18.34 19.53
C LEU A 254 -26.79 17.25 18.62
N VAL A 255 -27.21 16.12 19.19
CA VAL A 255 -27.88 15.03 18.46
C VAL A 255 -29.32 14.94 19.00
N PRO A 256 -30.34 15.35 18.23
CA PRO A 256 -31.75 15.21 18.62
C PRO A 256 -32.23 13.76 18.65
#